data_AF-A0ABD6EV33-F1
#
_entry.id   AF-A0ABD6EV33-F1
#
_cell.length_a   1.000
_cell.length_b   1.000
_cell.length_c   1.000
_cell.angle_alpha   90.00
_cell.angle_beta   90.00
_cell.angle_gamma   90.00
#
_symmetry.space_group_name_H-M   'P 1'
#
loop_
_entity.id
_entity.type
_entity.pdbx_description
1 polymer ?
#
loop_
_entity_poly.entity_id
_entity_poly.type
_entity_poly.pdbx_seq_one_letter_code
_entity_poly.pdbx_strand_id
1 'polypeptide(L)'
;MGTGVCFKCGSAEHSSTRCQRKNIRGYPYAVCFICKQQGHLSSSCDKNTNGIYPNGGSCNLCGSLYHLKKDCPELQLMKKEEPKWGCLLRTNDAVEGGDDDIIENEEKQKTKSMPLKTKKIIRF
;
A
#
# COMPACT_ATOMS: atom_id res chain seq x y z
N MET A 1 -13.36 4.15 25.70
CA MET A 1 -14.50 4.98 25.24
C MET A 1 -14.37 5.18 23.74
N GLY A 2 -15.40 4.81 22.99
CA GLY A 2 -15.41 4.95 21.53
C GLY A 2 -16.34 3.95 20.84
N THR A 3 -17.61 3.90 21.23
CA THR A 3 -18.65 3.29 20.40
C THR A 3 -18.88 4.24 19.22
N GLY A 4 -17.98 4.19 18.25
CA GLY A 4 -17.97 5.11 17.11
C GLY A 4 -19.24 4.95 16.27
N VAL A 5 -19.85 6.09 15.93
CA VAL A 5 -20.99 6.12 15.01
C VAL A 5 -20.56 5.70 13.61
N CYS A 6 -21.43 5.00 12.91
CA CYS A 6 -21.23 4.62 11.52
C CYS A 6 -21.19 5.88 10.64
N PHE A 7 -20.03 6.16 10.03
CA PHE A 7 -19.88 7.32 9.15
C PHE A 7 -20.73 7.30 7.87
N LYS A 8 -21.30 6.13 7.53
CA LYS A 8 -22.20 5.96 6.39
C LYS A 8 -23.64 6.29 6.75
N CYS A 9 -24.16 5.78 7.87
CA CYS A 9 -25.59 5.88 8.22
C CYS A 9 -25.92 6.60 9.54
N GLY A 10 -24.91 7.01 10.32
CA GLY A 10 -25.08 7.69 11.60
C GLY A 10 -25.40 6.79 12.80
N SER A 11 -25.58 5.48 12.60
CA SER A 11 -25.94 4.54 13.67
C SER A 11 -24.78 4.29 14.64
N ALA A 12 -25.02 4.31 15.95
CA ALA A 12 -24.01 3.96 16.97
C ALA A 12 -23.84 2.44 17.20
N GLU A 13 -24.71 1.63 16.59
CA GLU A 13 -24.72 0.17 16.77
C GLU A 13 -23.60 -0.56 16.03
N HIS A 14 -23.02 0.07 14.99
CA HIS A 14 -22.00 -0.57 14.15
C HIS A 14 -21.01 0.43 13.57
N SER A 15 -19.84 -0.08 13.16
CA SER A 15 -18.83 0.68 12.41
C SER A 15 -19.13 0.68 10.90
N SER A 16 -18.56 1.62 10.16
CA SER A 16 -18.73 1.78 8.69
C SER A 16 -18.48 0.50 7.88
N THR A 17 -17.63 -0.40 8.38
CA THR A 17 -17.34 -1.70 7.75
C THR A 17 -18.49 -2.70 7.84
N ARG A 18 -19.26 -2.66 8.93
CA ARG A 18 -20.40 -3.56 9.18
C ARG A 18 -21.75 -2.91 8.85
N CYS A 19 -21.72 -1.77 8.16
CA CYS A 19 -22.93 -1.08 7.76
C CYS A 19 -23.69 -1.86 6.68
N GLN A 20 -24.93 -2.25 7.00
CA GLN A 20 -25.81 -2.94 6.06
C GLN A 20 -26.36 -2.02 4.96
N ARG A 21 -26.34 -0.69 5.18
CA ARG A 21 -26.87 0.29 4.24
C ARG A 21 -25.86 0.53 3.11
N LYS A 22 -26.08 -0.14 1.97
CA LYS A 22 -25.22 -0.07 0.77
C LYS A 22 -25.50 1.12 -0.16
N ASN A 23 -26.62 1.82 0.02
CA ASN A 23 -27.06 2.89 -0.88
C ASN A 23 -26.47 4.29 -0.58
N ILE A 24 -25.30 4.35 0.07
CA ILE A 24 -24.70 5.62 0.47
C ILE A 24 -23.34 5.72 -0.20
N ARG A 25 -23.22 6.68 -1.12
CA ARG A 25 -21.95 7.08 -1.71
C ARG A 25 -21.31 8.13 -0.81
N GLY A 26 -20.06 7.91 -0.41
CA GLY A 26 -19.33 8.78 0.50
C GLY A 26 -19.63 8.53 1.99
N TYR A 27 -19.33 9.54 2.81
CA TYR A 27 -19.41 9.47 4.27
C TYR A 27 -20.10 10.73 4.83
N PRO A 28 -21.44 10.86 4.67
CA PRO A 28 -22.18 12.06 5.07
C PRO A 28 -22.07 12.36 6.57
N TYR A 29 -21.91 11.32 7.40
CA TYR A 29 -21.78 11.44 8.85
C TYR A 29 -20.33 11.39 9.34
N ALA A 30 -19.34 11.29 8.44
CA ALA A 30 -17.94 11.46 8.83
C ALA A 30 -17.68 12.93 9.18
N VAL A 31 -17.04 13.15 10.32
CA VAL A 31 -16.50 14.46 10.69
C VAL A 31 -15.02 14.48 10.32
N CYS A 32 -14.63 15.47 9.52
CA CYS A 32 -13.23 15.67 9.17
C CYS A 32 -12.42 16.08 10.40
N PHE A 33 -11.30 15.42 10.65
CA PHE A 33 -10.46 15.71 11.82
C PHE A 33 -9.69 17.03 11.70
N ILE A 34 -9.67 17.65 10.51
CA ILE A 34 -8.89 18.85 10.21
C ILE A 34 -9.78 20.09 10.25
N CYS A 35 -10.83 20.14 9.42
CA CYS A 35 -11.73 21.29 9.37
C CYS A 35 -12.95 21.15 10.29
N LYS A 36 -13.13 19.99 10.95
CA LYS A 36 -14.26 19.67 11.85
C LYS A 36 -15.64 19.73 11.18
N GLN A 37 -15.69 19.78 9.86
CA GLN A 37 -16.95 19.75 9.10
C GLN A 37 -17.36 18.29 8.83
N GLN A 38 -18.66 18.06 8.77
CA GLN A 38 -19.22 16.76 8.41
C GLN A 38 -19.34 16.58 6.89
N GLY A 39 -19.34 15.34 6.42
CA GLY A 39 -19.58 14.97 5.02
C GLY A 39 -18.36 14.45 4.26
N HIS A 40 -17.16 14.54 4.85
CA HIS A 40 -15.94 14.05 4.23
C HIS A 40 -14.93 13.54 5.28
N LEU A 41 -13.97 12.74 4.82
CA LEU A 41 -12.83 12.31 5.62
C LEU A 41 -11.67 13.30 5.45
N SER A 42 -10.75 13.35 6.41
CA SER A 42 -9.55 14.21 6.34
C SER A 42 -8.74 14.03 5.05
N SER A 43 -8.71 12.82 4.49
CA SER A 43 -8.03 12.54 3.22
C SER A 43 -8.62 13.27 2.00
N SER A 44 -9.89 13.64 2.06
CA SER A 44 -10.62 14.32 0.96
C SER A 44 -10.99 15.76 1.33
N CYS A 45 -10.32 16.35 2.32
CA CYS A 45 -10.56 17.73 2.74
C CYS A 45 -9.65 18.68 1.96
N ASP A 46 -10.22 19.70 1.31
CA ASP A 46 -9.44 20.72 0.57
C ASP A 46 -8.54 21.56 1.48
N LYS A 47 -8.89 21.67 2.76
CA LYS A 47 -8.12 22.41 3.78
C LYS A 47 -6.99 21.59 4.39
N ASN A 48 -6.83 20.33 3.98
CA ASN A 48 -5.81 19.45 4.52
C ASN A 48 -4.44 19.76 3.90
N THR A 49 -3.64 20.51 4.63
CA THR A 49 -2.26 20.84 4.23
C THR A 49 -1.31 19.64 4.27
N ASN A 50 -1.69 18.53 4.92
CA ASN A 50 -0.84 17.35 5.10
C ASN A 50 -1.19 16.19 4.14
N GLY A 51 -2.25 16.34 3.32
CA GLY A 51 -2.68 15.33 2.35
C GLY A 51 -2.97 13.96 2.96
N ILE A 52 -2.54 12.89 2.31
CA ILE A 52 -2.81 11.51 2.75
C ILE A 52 -2.05 11.15 4.05
N TYR A 53 -1.10 11.97 4.49
CA TYR A 53 -0.21 11.66 5.61
C TYR A 53 -0.78 12.14 6.96
N PRO A 54 -1.31 11.24 7.82
CA PRO A 54 -1.96 11.63 9.07
C PRO A 54 -1.00 12.23 10.11
N ASN A 55 0.29 11.87 10.07
CA ASN A 55 1.32 12.39 10.98
C ASN A 55 2.14 13.53 10.35
N GLY A 56 1.72 14.05 9.19
CA GLY A 56 2.55 14.92 8.37
C GLY A 56 3.67 14.15 7.65
N GLY A 57 4.24 14.78 6.63
CA GLY A 57 5.28 14.21 5.78
C GLY A 57 4.89 14.21 4.31
N SER A 58 5.84 13.85 3.46
CA SER A 58 5.70 13.84 2.02
C SER A 58 6.31 12.59 1.41
N CYS A 59 6.01 12.32 0.14
CA CYS A 59 6.73 11.31 -0.61
C CYS A 59 8.23 11.63 -0.59
N ASN A 60 9.06 10.66 -0.19
CA ASN A 60 10.52 10.85 -0.07
C ASN A 60 11.26 10.94 -1.42
N LEU A 61 10.54 10.80 -2.55
CA LEU A 61 11.13 10.88 -3.88
C LEU A 61 10.79 12.23 -4.52
N CYS A 62 9.51 12.56 -4.60
CA CYS A 62 9.02 13.75 -5.30
C CYS A 62 8.50 14.87 -4.38
N GLY A 63 8.44 14.65 -3.06
CA GLY A 63 7.92 15.64 -2.12
C GLY A 63 6.39 15.85 -2.14
N SER A 64 5.63 15.03 -2.88
CA SER A 64 4.16 15.18 -2.95
C SER A 64 3.46 14.67 -1.68
N LEU A 65 2.32 15.29 -1.36
CA LEU A 65 1.44 14.92 -0.22
C LEU A 65 0.24 14.05 -0.65
N TYR A 66 0.04 13.91 -1.96
CA TYR A 66 -1.16 13.31 -2.55
C TYR A 66 -1.01 11.83 -2.90
N HIS A 67 0.18 11.26 -2.75
CA HIS A 67 0.41 9.83 -2.98
C HIS A 67 1.47 9.29 -2.03
N LEU A 68 1.42 7.98 -1.80
CA LEU A 68 2.44 7.28 -1.05
C LEU A 68 3.64 6.96 -1.94
N LYS A 69 4.82 6.76 -1.36
CA LYS A 69 6.05 6.38 -2.09
C LYS A 69 5.85 5.22 -3.07
N LYS A 70 4.95 4.28 -2.74
CA LYS A 70 4.64 3.10 -3.56
C LYS A 70 3.96 3.47 -4.89
N ASP A 71 3.15 4.51 -4.87
CA ASP A 71 2.36 5.02 -5.98
C ASP A 71 3.01 6.26 -6.61
N CYS A 72 4.28 6.53 -6.25
CA CYS A 72 5.04 7.62 -6.85
C CYS A 72 5.35 7.26 -8.31
N PRO A 73 4.97 8.11 -9.28
CA PRO A 73 5.19 7.82 -10.71
C PRO A 73 6.68 7.60 -11.02
N GLU A 74 7.57 8.36 -10.39
CA GLU A 74 9.03 8.20 -10.52
C GLU A 74 9.51 6.79 -10.13
N LEU A 75 8.91 6.20 -9.08
CA LEU A 75 9.25 4.83 -8.65
C LEU A 75 8.68 3.78 -9.61
N GLN A 76 7.54 4.06 -10.25
CA GLN A 76 6.96 3.17 -11.25
C GLN A 76 7.78 3.14 -12.54
N LEU A 77 8.37 4.28 -12.92
CA LEU A 77 9.31 4.35 -14.03
C LEU A 77 10.56 3.51 -13.74
N MET A 78 11.17 3.69 -12.57
CA MET A 78 12.36 2.91 -12.16
C MET A 78 12.11 1.39 -12.12
N LYS A 79 10.90 0.95 -11.75
CA LYS A 79 10.56 -0.49 -11.71
C LYS A 79 10.34 -1.14 -13.08
N LYS A 80 9.96 -0.36 -14.10
CA LYS A 80 9.77 -0.90 -15.46
C LYS A 80 11.08 -1.21 -16.16
N GLU A 81 12.18 -0.63 -15.67
CA GLU A 81 13.52 -0.75 -16.23
C GLU A 81 14.36 -1.82 -15.53
N GLU A 82 13.75 -2.71 -14.74
CA GLU A 82 14.44 -3.90 -14.24
C GLU A 82 14.78 -4.82 -15.43
N PRO A 83 16.06 -5.00 -15.80
CA PRO A 83 16.42 -6.08 -16.69
C PRO A 83 16.18 -7.37 -15.93
N LYS A 84 15.34 -8.25 -16.49
CA LYS A 84 15.22 -9.64 -16.04
C LYS A 84 16.58 -10.31 -16.28
N TRP A 85 17.52 -10.17 -15.34
CA TRP A 85 18.78 -10.88 -15.38
C TRP A 85 18.44 -12.37 -15.26
N GLY A 86 18.61 -13.06 -16.39
CA GLY A 86 17.93 -14.30 -16.71
C GLY A 86 18.33 -15.48 -15.83
N CYS A 87 17.33 -16.28 -15.47
CA CYS A 87 17.56 -17.70 -15.22
C CYS A 87 17.64 -18.38 -16.60
N LEU A 88 18.84 -18.37 -17.18
CA LEU A 88 19.15 -19.14 -18.39
C LEU A 88 19.34 -20.59 -17.95
N LEU A 89 18.25 -21.32 -17.72
CA LEU A 89 18.32 -22.77 -17.52
C LEU A 89 18.00 -23.48 -18.84
N ARG A 90 19.10 -23.90 -19.45
CA ARG A 90 19.33 -24.86 -20.54
C ARG A 90 18.13 -25.78 -20.85
N THR A 91 17.62 -25.68 -22.06
CA THR A 91 16.87 -26.76 -22.72
C THR A 91 17.79 -27.97 -22.87
N ASN A 92 17.37 -29.13 -22.37
CA ASN A 92 17.82 -30.44 -22.84
C ASN A 92 16.60 -31.37 -22.80
N ASP A 93 16.49 -32.13 -23.87
CA ASP A 93 15.38 -32.97 -24.31
C ASP A 93 15.01 -34.14 -23.39
N ALA A 94 13.75 -34.57 -23.54
CA ALA A 94 13.19 -35.92 -23.36
C ALA A 94 13.58 -36.76 -22.12
N VAL A 95 12.61 -36.94 -21.21
CA VAL A 95 12.34 -38.26 -20.62
C VAL A 95 10.84 -38.42 -20.39
N GLU A 96 10.29 -39.49 -20.97
CA GLU A 96 8.91 -39.95 -20.85
C GLU A 96 8.66 -40.62 -19.48
N GLY A 97 7.45 -40.42 -18.93
CA GLY A 97 6.73 -41.39 -18.09
C GLY A 97 7.16 -41.59 -16.62
N GLY A 98 6.19 -41.53 -15.70
CA GLY A 98 6.34 -42.05 -14.33
C GLY A 98 5.65 -41.19 -13.27
N ASP A 99 4.39 -41.47 -13.05
CA ASP A 99 3.54 -41.15 -11.90
C ASP A 99 4.13 -41.68 -10.59
N ASP A 100 4.45 -40.79 -9.64
CA ASP A 100 4.52 -41.12 -8.21
C ASP A 100 4.44 -39.84 -7.36
N ASP A 101 3.47 -39.81 -6.45
CA ASP A 101 3.13 -38.71 -5.55
C ASP A 101 4.27 -38.37 -4.57
N ILE A 102 4.82 -37.16 -4.66
CA ILE A 102 5.68 -36.57 -3.61
C ILE A 102 5.04 -35.25 -3.17
N ILE A 103 4.36 -35.31 -2.03
CA ILE A 103 3.77 -34.16 -1.34
C ILE A 103 4.91 -33.30 -0.77
N GLU A 104 5.05 -32.10 -1.32
CA GLU A 104 6.03 -31.09 -0.91
C GLU A 104 5.72 -30.54 0.48
N ASN A 105 6.75 -30.57 1.33
CA ASN A 105 6.79 -29.98 2.66
C ASN A 105 7.58 -28.66 2.54
N GLU A 106 6.90 -27.52 2.34
CA GLU A 106 7.57 -26.22 2.25
C GLU A 106 7.40 -25.39 3.52
N GLU A 107 8.43 -25.46 4.36
CA GLU A 107 8.64 -24.59 5.51
C GLU A 107 9.26 -23.24 5.07
N LYS A 108 8.51 -22.15 5.24
CA LYS A 108 8.98 -20.86 5.79
C LYS A 108 10.18 -20.18 5.11
N GLN A 109 9.92 -19.39 4.05
CA GLN A 109 10.89 -18.41 3.54
C GLN A 109 10.93 -17.14 4.41
N LYS A 110 11.95 -17.05 5.26
CA LYS A 110 12.38 -15.82 5.93
C LYS A 110 13.71 -15.36 5.29
N THR A 111 13.65 -14.71 4.13
CA THR A 111 14.84 -14.08 3.55
C THR A 111 15.03 -12.69 4.15
N LYS A 112 15.92 -12.63 5.15
CA LYS A 112 16.52 -11.37 5.59
C LYS A 112 17.52 -10.94 4.52
N SER A 113 17.25 -9.87 3.77
CA SER A 113 18.24 -9.26 2.89
C SER A 113 18.99 -8.12 3.60
N MET A 114 20.29 -8.11 3.37
CA MET A 114 21.35 -7.42 4.11
C MET A 114 21.46 -5.90 3.81
N PRO A 115 22.13 -5.10 4.67
CA PRO A 115 22.23 -3.65 4.50
C PRO A 115 23.18 -3.26 3.36
N LEU A 116 22.73 -2.37 2.47
CA LEU A 116 23.55 -1.80 1.39
C LEU A 116 24.40 -0.63 1.94
N LYS A 117 25.72 -0.83 1.93
CA LYS A 117 26.74 0.17 2.30
C LYS A 117 26.82 1.26 1.22
N THR A 118 26.61 2.52 1.62
CA THR A 118 26.86 3.70 0.77
C THR A 118 28.36 4.01 0.73
N LYS A 119 28.91 4.20 -0.48
CA LYS A 119 30.27 4.71 -0.69
C LYS A 119 30.22 6.24 -0.82
N LYS A 120 31.01 6.92 0.00
CA LYS A 120 31.12 8.38 0.10
C LYS A 120 32.04 8.90 -1.01
N ILE A 121 31.55 9.81 -1.84
CA ILE A 121 32.35 10.48 -2.88
C ILE A 121 32.97 11.74 -2.26
N ILE A 122 34.29 11.82 -2.27
CA ILE A 122 35.06 13.02 -1.91
C ILE A 122 35.26 13.82 -3.20
N ARG A 123 34.92 15.10 -3.19
CA ARG A 123 35.23 16.05 -4.27
C ARG A 123 36.47 16.85 -3.84
N PHE A 124 37.38 17.03 -4.80
CA PHE A 124 38.64 17.76 -4.67
C PHE A 124 38.42 19.26 -4.49
#